data_AF-A0A954BKK6-F1
#
_entry.id   AF-A0A954BKK6-F1
#
_cell.length_a   1.000
_cell.length_b   1.000
_cell.length_c   1.000
_cell.angle_alpha   90.00
_cell.angle_beta   90.00
_cell.angle_gamma   90.00
#
_symmetry.space_group_name_H-M   'P 1'
#
loop_
_entity.id
_entity.type
_entity.pdbx_description
1 polymer ?
#
loop_
_entity_poly.entity_id
_entity_poly.type
_entity_poly.pdbx_seq_one_letter_code
_entity_poly.pdbx_strand_id
1 'polypeptide(L)' 'WLADPVDPPGLEYNKTFGRSSNQEMLNGGPELSIAPDEFVFLRPQQSEALFLQFGDIAVYEDGAIVDSWPTFPVSA' A
#
# COMPACT_ATOMS: atom_id res chain seq x y z
N TRP A 1 8.73 1.60 -0.10
CA TRP A 1 8.45 1.00 -1.43
C TRP A 1 8.08 2.06 -2.44
N LEU A 2 8.21 1.82 -3.76
CA LEU A 2 7.72 2.74 -4.80
C LEU A 2 6.18 2.76 -4.83
N ALA A 3 5.59 3.48 -3.88
CA ALA A 3 4.16 3.60 -3.69
C ALA A 3 3.83 4.95 -3.04
N ASP A 4 2.58 5.35 -3.16
CA ASP A 4 2.00 6.57 -2.60
C ASP A 4 0.89 6.19 -1.61
N PRO A 5 0.84 6.78 -0.40
CA PRO A 5 -0.29 6.60 0.51
C PRO A 5 -1.54 7.24 -0.09
N VAL A 6 -2.66 6.52 -0.03
CA VAL A 6 -3.93 7.00 -0.60
C VAL A 6 -5.07 7.01 0.41
N ASP A 7 -5.01 6.16 1.43
CA ASP A 7 -6.00 6.12 2.51
C ASP A 7 -5.34 5.75 3.85
N PRO A 8 -5.69 6.43 4.96
CA PRO A 8 -6.56 7.61 5.00
C PRO A 8 -5.94 8.83 4.29
N PRO A 9 -6.77 9.74 3.73
CA PRO A 9 -6.29 10.92 3.04
C PRO A 9 -5.52 11.86 3.99
N GLY A 10 -4.49 12.53 3.48
CA GLY A 10 -3.67 13.48 4.24
C GLY A 10 -2.42 12.86 4.88
N LEU A 11 -2.14 11.58 4.64
CA LEU A 11 -0.84 10.98 4.92
C LEU A 11 0.18 11.36 3.85
N GLU A 12 1.37 11.76 4.28
CA GLU A 12 2.51 12.06 3.41
C GLU A 12 3.80 11.44 3.94
N TYR A 13 4.74 11.15 3.04
CA TYR A 13 6.07 10.68 3.44
C TYR A 13 6.86 11.77 4.17
N ASN A 14 7.50 11.38 5.28
CA ASN A 14 8.35 12.29 6.04
C ASN A 14 9.60 12.69 5.23
N LYS A 15 9.70 13.98 4.89
CA LYS A 15 10.80 14.52 4.08
C LYS A 15 12.16 14.49 4.78
N THR A 16 12.18 14.49 6.12
CA THR A 16 13.40 14.51 6.93
C THR A 16 13.93 13.10 7.20
N PHE A 17 13.05 12.15 7.50
CA PHE A 17 13.38 10.74 7.67
C PHE A 17 13.84 10.11 6.35
N GLY A 18 13.26 10.57 5.24
CA GLY A 18 13.59 10.10 3.91
C GLY A 18 12.88 8.81 3.53
N ARG A 19 13.27 8.26 2.37
CA ARG A 19 12.69 7.05 1.77
C ARG A 19 13.66 5.88 1.91
N SER A 20 13.15 4.69 2.22
CA SER A 20 13.94 3.45 2.29
C SER A 20 13.07 2.25 1.90
N SER A 21 13.70 1.20 1.38
CA SER A 21 13.02 -0.03 0.99
C SER A 21 12.58 -0.87 2.18
N ASN A 22 13.21 -0.69 3.35
CA ASN A 22 12.94 -1.48 4.56
C ASN A 22 12.00 -0.77 5.54
N GLN A 23 12.21 0.53 5.78
CA GLN A 23 11.42 1.30 6.73
C GLN A 23 11.14 2.69 6.16
N GLU A 24 9.88 3.11 6.24
CA GLU A 24 9.44 4.45 5.85
C GLU A 24 8.60 5.05 6.98
N MET A 25 8.48 6.37 6.98
CA MET A 25 7.66 7.10 7.94
C MET A 25 6.62 7.93 7.20
N LEU A 26 5.36 7.80 7.61
CA LEU A 26 4.25 8.63 7.17
C LEU A 26 3.89 9.63 8.27
N ASN A 27 3.52 10.84 7.88
CA ASN A 27 2.96 11.85 8.77
C ASN A 27 1.54 12.18 8.35
N GLY A 28 0.68 12.36 9.34
CA GLY A 28 -0.61 13.01 9.19
C GLY A 28 -0.60 14.42 9.78
N GLY A 29 -1.55 15.25 9.34
CA GLY A 29 -1.86 16.50 10.01
C GLY A 29 -2.47 16.29 11.41
N PRO A 30 -2.57 17.35 12.24
CA PRO A 30 -3.09 17.24 13.61
C PRO A 30 -4.55 16.78 13.69
N GLU A 31 -5.33 17.00 12.63
CA GLU A 31 -6.73 16.60 12.54
C GLU A 31 -6.91 15.16 12.07
N LEU A 32 -5.84 14.50 11.61
CA LEU A 32 -5.91 13.11 11.17
C LEU A 32 -5.85 12.17 12.38
N SER A 33 -7.00 11.65 12.78
CA SER A 33 -7.09 10.62 13.82
C SER A 33 -6.69 9.27 13.24
N ILE A 34 -5.56 8.74 13.68
CA ILE A 34 -5.10 7.38 13.38
C ILE A 34 -4.69 6.67 14.67
N ALA A 35 -4.91 5.36 14.73
CA ALA A 35 -4.55 4.52 15.87
C ALA A 35 -3.73 3.30 15.43
N PRO A 36 -2.97 2.67 16.35
CA PRO A 36 -2.45 1.33 16.13
C PRO A 36 -3.57 0.36 15.70
N ASP A 37 -3.21 -0.63 14.88
CA ASP A 37 -4.12 -1.65 14.32
C ASP A 37 -5.12 -1.15 13.26
N GLU A 38 -4.95 0.08 12.75
CA GLU A 38 -5.64 0.56 11.55
C GLU A 38 -4.86 0.27 10.26
N PHE A 39 -5.56 0.39 9.12
CA PHE A 39 -4.99 0.15 7.80
C PHE A 39 -4.54 1.43 7.13
N VAL A 40 -3.41 1.33 6.41
CA VAL A 40 -2.99 2.33 5.43
C VAL A 40 -2.96 1.64 4.07
N PHE A 41 -3.65 2.24 3.10
CA PHE A 41 -3.64 1.75 1.73
C PHE A 41 -2.61 2.53 0.91
N LEU A 42 -1.78 1.77 0.20
CA LEU A 42 -0.74 2.30 -0.67
C LEU A 42 -1.08 2.00 -2.13
N ARG A 43 -0.95 2.99 -2.99
CA ARG A 43 -0.99 2.81 -4.44
C ARG A 43 0.43 2.63 -4.95
N PRO A 44 0.76 1.45 -5.49
CA PRO A 44 2.09 1.26 -6.06
C PRO A 44 2.28 2.06 -7.34
N GLN A 45 3.49 2.59 -7.53
CA GLN A 45 3.90 3.30 -8.75
C GLN A 45 4.34 2.34 -9.86
N GLN A 46 4.73 1.11 -9.50
CA GLN A 46 5.10 0.04 -10.44
C GLN A 46 4.40 -1.26 -10.06
N SER A 47 3.51 -1.74 -10.94
CA SER A 47 2.66 -2.91 -10.69
C SER A 47 3.37 -4.25 -10.94
N GLU A 48 4.14 -4.39 -12.02
CA GLU A 48 4.67 -5.68 -12.46
C GLU A 48 5.58 -6.35 -11.42
N ALA A 49 6.50 -5.59 -10.82
CA ALA A 49 7.41 -6.15 -9.82
C ALA A 49 6.71 -6.52 -8.50
N LEU A 50 5.53 -5.97 -8.22
CA LEU A 50 4.76 -6.28 -7.00
C LEU A 50 3.93 -7.54 -7.17
N PHE A 51 3.29 -7.74 -8.32
CA PHE A 51 2.50 -8.95 -8.57
C PHE A 51 3.31 -10.24 -8.47
N LEU A 52 4.63 -10.19 -8.66
CA LEU A 52 5.53 -11.34 -8.47
C LEU A 52 5.97 -11.51 -7.01
N GLN A 53 5.85 -10.48 -6.17
CA GLN A 53 6.19 -10.50 -4.75
C GLN A 53 4.98 -10.87 -3.87
N PHE A 54 3.77 -10.67 -4.38
CA PHE A 54 2.51 -11.02 -3.71
C PHE A 54 1.82 -12.17 -4.46
N GLY A 55 0.91 -12.87 -3.78
CA GLY A 55 0.10 -13.92 -4.39
C GLY A 55 -1.00 -13.35 -5.29
N ASP A 56 -2.10 -14.09 -5.39
CA ASP A 56 -3.29 -13.68 -6.14
C ASP A 56 -3.82 -12.30 -5.72
N ILE A 57 -4.43 -11.61 -6.68
CA ILE A 57 -5.08 -10.31 -6.49
C ILE A 57 -6.44 -10.55 -5.82
N ALA A 58 -6.62 -10.04 -4.60
CA ALA A 58 -7.92 -10.03 -3.95
C ALA A 58 -8.84 -8.96 -4.58
N VAL A 59 -10.01 -9.38 -5.07
CA VAL A 59 -11.05 -8.48 -5.59
C VAL A 59 -11.93 -8.03 -4.43
N TYR A 60 -12.00 -6.73 -4.19
CA TYR A 60 -12.76 -6.14 -3.09
C TYR A 60 -13.99 -5.39 -3.61
N GLU A 61 -15.16 -5.73 -3.08
CA GLU A 61 -16.45 -5.10 -3.40
C GLU A 61 -17.29 -5.01 -2.12
N ASP A 62 -17.89 -3.85 -1.87
CA ASP A 62 -18.86 -3.61 -0.79
C ASP A 62 -18.48 -4.16 0.60
N GLY A 63 -17.23 -3.98 1.03
CA GLY A 63 -16.80 -4.40 2.35
C GLY A 63 -16.17 -5.80 2.41
N ALA A 64 -16.16 -6.55 1.31
CA ALA A 64 -15.75 -7.95 1.29
C ALA A 64 -14.79 -8.27 0.14
N ILE A 65 -13.95 -9.28 0.36
CA ILE A 65 -13.22 -9.93 -0.73
C ILE A 65 -14.19 -10.91 -1.40
N VAL A 66 -14.51 -10.66 -2.67
CA VAL A 66 -15.52 -11.42 -3.42
C VAL A 66 -14.91 -12.44 -4.39
N ASP A 67 -13.63 -12.26 -4.75
CA ASP A 67 -12.91 -13.14 -5.67
C ASP A 67 -11.38 -13.03 -5.47
N SER A 68 -10.64 -13.95 -6.07
CA SER A 68 -9.18 -13.99 -6.10
C SER A 68 -8.70 -14.27 -7.52
N TRP A 69 -7.95 -13.33 -8.12
CA TRP A 69 -7.43 -13.48 -9.48
C TRP A 69 -5.96 -13.87 -9.48
N PRO A 70 -5.56 -14.92 -10.20
CA PRO A 70 -4.16 -15.31 -10.27
C PRO A 70 -3.32 -14.22 -10.93
N THR A 71 -2.12 -14.00 -10.40
CA THR A 71 -1.10 -13.20 -11.09
C THR A 71 -0.39 -14.04 -12.16
N PHE A 72 0.31 -13.38 -13.08
CA PHE A 72 1.12 -14.13 -14.05
C PHE A 72 2.23 -14.90 -13.35
N PRO A 73 2.53 -16.14 -13.78
CA PRO A 73 3.63 -16.89 -13.22
C PRO A 73 4.95 -16.15 -13.46
N VAL A 74 5.88 -16.26 -12.51
CA VAL A 74 7.26 -15.79 -12.71
C VAL A 74 7.86 -16.58 -13.88
N SER A 75 8.03 -15.93 -15.04
CA SER A 75 8.78 -16.50 -16.16
C SER A 75 10.24 -16.04 -16.08
N ALA A 76 11.17 -17.00 -16.15
CA ALA A 76 12.60 -16.75 -16.25
C ALA A 76 13.01 -16.39 -17.69
#